data_AF-A0A7S1M2B4-F1
#
_entry.id   AF-A0A7S1M2B4-F1
#
_cell.length_a   1.000
_cell.length_b   1.000
_cell.length_c   1.000
_cell.angle_alpha   90.00
_cell.angle_beta   90.00
_cell.angle_gamma   90.00
#
_symmetry.space_group_name_H-M   'P 1'
#
loop_
_entity.id
_entity.type
_entity.pdbx_description
1 polymer ?
#
loop_
_entity_poly.entity_id
_entity_poly.type
_entity_poly.pdbx_seq_one_letter_code
_entity_poly.pdbx_strand_id
1 'polypeptide(L)'
;VFKEWGSTPYLEGVQVLPTRTDHLPFVGFEHGSMEREGLFVYPRADLAMCIIEKNGCSAWTTIWNKLTRNMLEIASPWYGVVPHHWSEESAASVFNRTSTHRILWVRDPLERFLSGFLDKCVVRDTEHSRHICSFNWFKNGTSTHADQSRFPLSRVRAWFEDGNGIMDANTHFTTQASHCELTRRLKEYNIIGLMTKASFSRDASCILERVHQSVWNEQGGTDGKPFFTKPANPTMDARRNAEVLKKFYTREFAEFMMDIFREDYELFRLRKPEWVKHATGEWFHEQHEVVSGEQEPKSRDLEALEAEEDED
;
A
#
# COMPACT_ATOMS: atom_id res chain seq x y z
N VAL A 1 -21.21 1.57 -12.11
CA VAL A 1 -19.87 2.18 -11.97
C VAL A 1 -19.08 2.06 -13.28
N PHE A 2 -18.80 0.85 -13.79
CA PHE A 2 -17.93 0.69 -14.97
C PHE A 2 -18.51 1.10 -16.34
N LYS A 3 -19.84 1.19 -16.51
CA LYS A 3 -20.43 1.78 -17.72
C LYS A 3 -20.10 3.28 -17.88
N GLU A 4 -19.71 3.95 -16.80
CA GLU A 4 -19.40 5.39 -16.79
C GLU A 4 -17.91 5.69 -16.91
N TRP A 5 -17.02 4.71 -16.73
CA TRP A 5 -15.56 4.87 -16.86
C TRP A 5 -15.10 5.03 -18.32
N GLY A 6 -16.04 5.04 -19.27
CA GLY A 6 -15.74 4.97 -20.69
C GLY A 6 -15.02 3.67 -21.03
N SER A 7 -14.60 3.52 -22.28
CA SER A 7 -13.85 2.36 -22.77
C SER A 7 -12.41 2.26 -22.23
N THR A 8 -12.09 2.82 -21.06
CA THR A 8 -10.75 2.74 -20.49
C THR A 8 -10.50 1.30 -20.04
N PRO A 9 -9.55 0.57 -20.67
CA PRO A 9 -9.48 -0.87 -20.49
C PRO A 9 -8.84 -1.27 -19.14
N TYR A 10 -7.90 -0.48 -18.62
CA TYR A 10 -7.17 -0.77 -17.38
C TYR A 10 -6.68 0.51 -16.67
N LEU A 11 -6.43 0.42 -15.36
CA LEU A 11 -5.73 1.46 -14.59
C LEU A 11 -4.22 1.34 -14.80
N GLU A 12 -3.59 2.40 -15.34
CA GLU A 12 -2.15 2.43 -15.68
C GLU A 12 -1.39 3.57 -14.99
N GLY A 13 -2.08 4.41 -14.22
CA GLY A 13 -1.52 5.60 -13.56
C GLY A 13 -2.59 6.34 -12.78
N VAL A 14 -2.54 7.67 -12.77
CA VAL A 14 -3.57 8.51 -12.13
C VAL A 14 -4.73 8.77 -13.09
N GLN A 15 -5.94 8.43 -12.65
CA GLN A 15 -7.20 8.76 -13.31
C GLN A 15 -7.95 9.79 -12.49
N VAL A 16 -8.48 10.80 -13.18
CA VAL A 16 -9.37 11.79 -12.59
C VAL A 16 -10.77 11.54 -13.15
N LEU A 17 -11.72 11.31 -12.26
CA LEU A 17 -13.10 10.99 -12.59
C LEU A 17 -14.01 12.17 -12.27
N PRO A 18 -15.20 12.26 -12.88
CA PRO A 18 -16.20 13.26 -12.49
C PRO A 18 -16.60 13.13 -11.02
N THR A 19 -16.69 14.25 -10.31
CA THR A 19 -17.11 14.27 -8.90
C THR A 19 -18.62 13.97 -8.81
N ARG A 20 -18.97 12.94 -8.04
CA ARG A 20 -20.35 12.59 -7.69
C ARG A 20 -20.71 13.05 -6.28
N THR A 21 -21.92 13.56 -6.07
CA THR A 21 -22.45 13.91 -4.74
C THR A 21 -23.41 12.86 -4.18
N ASP A 22 -23.83 11.87 -4.98
CA ASP A 22 -24.62 10.74 -4.51
C ASP A 22 -23.73 9.72 -3.79
N HIS A 23 -23.36 10.04 -2.54
CA HIS A 23 -22.61 9.15 -1.67
C HIS A 23 -23.53 8.34 -0.76
N LEU A 24 -23.10 7.14 -0.36
CA LEU A 24 -23.79 6.36 0.66
C LEU A 24 -23.65 7.06 2.03
N PRO A 25 -24.63 6.93 2.95
CA PRO A 25 -24.51 7.47 4.31
C PRO A 25 -23.28 6.92 5.03
N PHE A 26 -22.61 7.72 5.87
CA PHE A 26 -21.46 7.27 6.66
C PHE A 26 -21.83 6.63 8.00
N VAL A 27 -23.13 6.53 8.31
CA VAL A 27 -23.62 5.84 9.50
C VAL A 27 -23.20 4.37 9.45
N GLY A 28 -22.40 3.96 10.43
CA GLY A 28 -21.87 2.58 10.49
C GLY A 28 -20.79 2.30 9.42
N PHE A 29 -20.12 3.33 8.93
CA PHE A 29 -19.01 3.18 7.98
C PHE A 29 -17.85 2.39 8.58
N GLU A 30 -17.42 1.34 7.89
CA GLU A 30 -16.25 0.54 8.24
C GLU A 30 -14.96 1.30 7.88
N HIS A 31 -14.50 2.13 8.82
CA HIS A 31 -13.35 3.00 8.64
C HIS A 31 -11.99 2.27 8.60
N GLY A 32 -11.93 0.96 8.84
CA GLY A 32 -10.68 0.20 8.93
C GLY A 32 -10.15 0.12 10.37
N SER A 33 -8.89 -0.29 10.54
CA SER A 33 -8.28 -0.32 11.88
C SER A 33 -8.08 1.11 12.41
N MET A 34 -8.67 1.41 13.57
CA MET A 34 -8.71 2.73 14.23
C MET A 34 -7.34 3.36 14.54
N GLU A 35 -6.23 2.79 14.06
CA GLU A 35 -4.88 3.20 14.44
C GLU A 35 -4.01 3.70 13.28
N ARG A 36 -4.20 3.23 12.03
CA ARG A 36 -3.22 3.49 10.94
C ARG A 36 -3.78 3.66 9.53
N GLU A 37 -4.89 2.99 9.22
CA GLU A 37 -5.49 2.95 7.90
C GLU A 37 -6.92 3.49 7.95
N GLY A 38 -7.54 3.71 6.79
CA GLY A 38 -8.91 4.18 6.72
C GLY A 38 -9.11 5.48 5.98
N LEU A 39 -10.27 6.09 6.21
CA LEU A 39 -10.67 7.31 5.50
C LEU A 39 -10.18 8.57 6.24
N PHE A 40 -9.06 9.13 5.81
CA PHE A 40 -8.65 10.46 6.21
C PHE A 40 -9.59 11.50 5.59
N VAL A 41 -10.10 12.43 6.39
CA VAL A 41 -10.98 13.52 5.93
C VAL A 41 -10.50 14.85 6.47
N TYR A 42 -10.35 15.85 5.61
CA TYR A 42 -9.93 17.18 6.03
C TYR A 42 -10.80 18.25 5.35
N PRO A 43 -11.95 18.60 5.96
CA PRO A 43 -12.93 19.51 5.35
C PRO A 43 -12.36 20.88 4.97
N ARG A 44 -11.36 21.39 5.70
CA ARG A 44 -10.73 22.68 5.45
C ARG A 44 -9.95 22.74 4.12
N ALA A 45 -9.52 21.61 3.60
CA ALA A 45 -8.85 21.50 2.30
C ALA A 45 -9.70 20.77 1.25
N ASP A 46 -11.00 20.58 1.51
CA ASP A 46 -11.91 19.91 0.57
C ASP A 46 -11.42 18.51 0.18
N LEU A 47 -10.79 17.79 1.12
CA LEU A 47 -9.99 16.60 0.83
C LEU A 47 -10.48 15.40 1.63
N ALA A 48 -10.50 14.23 0.99
CA ALA A 48 -10.50 12.95 1.66
C ALA A 48 -9.57 11.96 0.95
N MET A 49 -8.99 11.02 1.70
CA MET A 49 -8.14 9.97 1.14
C MET A 49 -8.38 8.65 1.86
N CYS A 50 -8.58 7.57 1.11
CA CYS A 50 -8.51 6.22 1.67
C CYS A 50 -7.04 5.81 1.79
N ILE A 51 -6.57 5.67 3.03
CA ILE A 51 -5.24 5.17 3.37
C ILE A 51 -5.34 3.66 3.49
N ILE A 52 -4.60 2.95 2.64
CA ILE A 52 -4.54 1.49 2.62
C ILE A 52 -3.11 1.08 2.97
N GLU A 53 -2.95 0.11 3.87
CA GLU A 53 -1.63 -0.41 4.22
C GLU A 53 -0.86 -0.88 2.98
N LYS A 54 0.44 -0.58 2.96
CA LYS A 54 1.38 -0.90 1.86
C LYS A 54 1.14 -0.20 0.51
N ASN A 55 0.25 0.78 0.46
CA ASN A 55 0.05 1.69 -0.68
C ASN A 55 0.71 3.06 -0.48
N GLY A 56 1.93 3.08 0.07
CA GLY A 56 2.62 4.32 0.40
C GLY A 56 1.99 5.07 1.58
N CYS A 57 1.25 4.36 2.44
CA CYS A 57 0.54 4.90 3.60
C CYS A 57 1.43 5.78 4.49
N SER A 58 2.65 5.35 4.83
CA SER A 58 3.58 6.14 5.66
C SER A 58 3.92 7.50 5.03
N ALA A 59 4.19 7.53 3.71
CA ALA A 59 4.52 8.76 3.01
C ALA A 59 3.33 9.75 3.01
N TRP A 60 2.12 9.26 2.71
CA TRP A 60 0.91 10.06 2.74
C TRP A 60 0.54 10.53 4.15
N THR A 61 0.68 9.66 5.15
CA THR A 61 0.46 10.00 6.56
C THR A 61 1.43 11.10 7.03
N THR A 62 2.68 11.10 6.58
CA THR A 62 3.61 12.22 6.84
C THR A 62 3.08 13.52 6.25
N ILE A 63 2.62 13.51 4.98
CA ILE A 63 2.05 14.69 4.33
C ILE A 63 0.80 15.20 5.07
N TRP A 64 -0.10 14.30 5.48
CA TRP A 64 -1.31 14.67 6.22
C TRP A 64 -0.99 15.17 7.63
N ASN A 65 0.08 14.66 8.26
CA ASN A 65 0.56 15.19 9.54
C ASN A 65 1.10 16.62 9.38
N LYS A 66 1.84 16.92 8.30
CA LYS A 66 2.27 18.29 7.97
C LYS A 66 1.09 19.23 7.77
N LEU A 67 0.13 18.81 6.94
CA LEU A 67 -1.08 19.57 6.63
C LEU A 67 -1.89 19.88 7.89
N THR A 68 -2.16 18.87 8.72
CA THR A 68 -3.06 19.03 9.88
C THR A 68 -2.43 19.82 11.02
N ARG A 69 -1.11 19.72 11.20
CA ARG A 69 -0.36 20.47 12.20
C ARG A 69 0.20 21.80 11.69
N ASN A 70 0.09 22.07 10.39
CA ASN A 70 0.65 23.24 9.74
C ASN A 70 2.16 23.41 10.01
N MET A 71 2.91 22.33 9.82
CA MET A 71 4.34 22.19 10.16
C MET A 71 5.07 21.43 9.04
N LEU A 72 6.00 22.08 8.32
CA LEU A 72 6.70 21.49 7.16
C LEU A 72 7.85 20.56 7.58
N GLU A 73 8.39 20.78 8.77
CA GLU A 73 9.52 20.05 9.38
C GLU A 73 9.21 18.61 9.80
N ILE A 74 7.94 18.22 9.79
CA ILE A 74 7.52 16.87 10.17
C ILE A 74 8.06 15.86 9.16
N ALA A 75 9.08 15.09 9.54
CA ALA A 75 9.65 14.06 8.68
C ALA A 75 8.99 12.68 8.86
N SER A 76 8.23 12.48 9.95
CA SER A 76 7.73 11.17 10.36
C SER A 76 6.21 11.07 10.32
N PRO A 77 5.65 9.89 9.99
CA PRO A 77 4.22 9.68 10.00
C PRO A 77 3.68 9.72 11.44
N TRP A 78 2.55 10.38 11.64
CA TRP A 78 1.72 10.18 12.83
C TRP A 78 0.50 9.36 12.44
N TYR A 79 0.53 8.06 12.71
CA TYR A 79 -0.53 7.14 12.27
C TYR A 79 -1.91 7.46 12.90
N GLY A 80 -1.93 8.16 14.03
CA GLY A 80 -3.16 8.69 14.62
C GLY A 80 -3.84 9.82 13.82
N VAL A 81 -3.24 10.32 12.74
CA VAL A 81 -3.84 11.38 11.91
C VAL A 81 -5.16 10.96 11.28
N VAL A 82 -5.29 9.68 10.89
CA VAL A 82 -6.50 9.16 10.26
C VAL A 82 -7.68 9.13 11.25
N PRO A 83 -7.61 8.42 12.39
CA PRO A 83 -8.71 8.38 13.35
C PRO A 83 -8.98 9.75 13.99
N HIS A 84 -7.98 10.62 14.14
CA HIS A 84 -8.19 11.94 14.75
C HIS A 84 -8.98 12.90 13.86
N HIS A 85 -8.90 12.72 12.53
CA HIS A 85 -9.60 13.56 11.56
C HIS A 85 -10.84 12.88 10.96
N TRP A 86 -11.19 11.70 11.46
CA TRP A 86 -12.36 10.98 11.03
C TRP A 86 -13.60 11.35 11.87
N SER A 87 -14.70 11.69 11.20
CA SER A 87 -16.04 11.63 11.76
C SER A 87 -17.06 11.48 10.63
N GLU A 88 -18.21 10.83 10.90
CA GLU A 88 -19.28 10.67 9.91
C GLU A 88 -19.74 12.02 9.33
N GLU A 89 -19.83 13.05 10.19
CA GLU A 89 -20.19 14.42 9.81
C GLU A 89 -19.14 15.05 8.88
N SER A 90 -17.85 14.96 9.22
CA SER A 90 -16.77 15.50 8.40
C SER A 90 -16.75 14.83 7.03
N ALA A 91 -16.92 13.50 7.00
CA ALA A 91 -17.02 12.71 5.78
C ALA A 91 -18.15 13.19 4.88
N ALA A 92 -19.36 13.27 5.44
CA ALA A 92 -20.53 13.73 4.71
C ALA A 92 -20.32 15.16 4.19
N SER A 93 -19.69 16.04 4.97
CA SER A 93 -19.41 17.42 4.55
C SER A 93 -18.47 17.49 3.33
N VAL A 94 -17.49 16.58 3.22
CA VAL A 94 -16.57 16.50 2.08
C VAL A 94 -17.25 15.82 0.90
N PHE A 95 -17.95 14.71 1.10
CA PHE A 95 -18.52 13.92 0.01
C PHE A 95 -19.79 14.56 -0.61
N ASN A 96 -20.46 15.48 0.09
CA ASN A 96 -21.59 16.24 -0.43
C ASN A 96 -21.20 17.39 -1.39
N ARG A 97 -19.91 17.71 -1.51
CA ARG A 97 -19.44 18.85 -2.30
C ARG A 97 -18.80 18.40 -3.60
N THR A 98 -19.09 19.08 -4.70
CA THR A 98 -18.51 18.78 -6.02
C THR A 98 -17.08 19.29 -6.19
N SER A 99 -16.65 20.24 -5.36
CA SER A 99 -15.29 20.80 -5.35
C SER A 99 -14.26 19.89 -4.70
N THR A 100 -14.67 18.82 -4.03
CA THR A 100 -13.77 18.04 -3.18
C THR A 100 -12.93 17.06 -3.96
N HIS A 101 -11.78 16.74 -3.37
CA HIS A 101 -10.80 15.81 -3.89
C HIS A 101 -10.82 14.56 -3.01
N ARG A 102 -11.20 13.43 -3.62
CA ARG A 102 -11.39 12.14 -2.95
C ARG A 102 -10.43 11.15 -3.59
N ILE A 103 -9.33 10.93 -2.89
CA ILE A 103 -8.14 10.27 -3.40
C ILE A 103 -8.12 8.80 -2.96
N LEU A 104 -7.81 7.91 -3.89
CA LEU A 104 -7.53 6.52 -3.64
C LEU A 104 -6.22 6.15 -4.32
N TRP A 105 -5.32 5.50 -3.59
CA TRP A 105 -4.16 4.84 -4.15
C TRP A 105 -4.34 3.33 -4.05
N VAL A 106 -4.18 2.66 -5.18
CA VAL A 106 -4.13 1.20 -5.27
C VAL A 106 -2.75 0.77 -5.74
N ARG A 107 -2.38 -0.46 -5.42
CA ARG A 107 -1.12 -1.08 -5.83
C ARG A 107 -1.41 -2.45 -6.43
N ASP A 108 -0.51 -2.99 -7.24
CA ASP A 108 -0.62 -4.38 -7.65
C ASP A 108 -0.74 -5.28 -6.39
N PRO A 109 -1.77 -6.15 -6.30
CA PRO A 109 -2.01 -6.95 -5.11
C PRO A 109 -0.85 -7.86 -4.70
N LEU A 110 -0.11 -8.45 -5.66
CA LEU A 110 1.05 -9.30 -5.33
C LEU A 110 2.21 -8.45 -4.79
N GLU A 111 2.47 -7.30 -5.38
CA GLU A 111 3.47 -6.37 -4.86
C GLU A 111 3.14 -5.87 -3.46
N ARG A 112 1.87 -5.52 -3.23
CA ARG A 112 1.37 -5.08 -1.93
C ARG A 112 1.51 -6.19 -0.89
N PHE A 113 1.09 -7.41 -1.24
CA PHE A 113 1.21 -8.59 -0.39
C PHE A 113 2.67 -8.85 0.00
N LEU A 114 3.59 -8.91 -0.95
CA LEU A 114 5.00 -9.15 -0.66
C LEU A 114 5.59 -8.04 0.21
N SER A 115 5.22 -6.78 -0.04
CA SER A 115 5.64 -5.66 0.81
C SER A 115 5.14 -5.81 2.26
N GLY A 116 3.92 -6.32 2.47
CA GLY A 116 3.40 -6.66 3.78
C GLY A 116 4.12 -7.85 4.41
N PHE A 117 4.39 -8.88 3.62
CA PHE A 117 5.07 -10.09 4.05
C PHE A 117 6.49 -9.79 4.54
N LEU A 118 7.26 -9.05 3.75
CA LEU A 118 8.62 -8.67 4.13
C LEU A 118 8.62 -7.81 5.41
N ASP A 119 7.70 -6.86 5.51
CA ASP A 119 7.62 -5.97 6.68
C ASP A 119 7.15 -6.68 7.95
N LYS A 120 6.22 -7.63 7.86
CA LYS A 120 5.58 -8.24 9.05
C LYS A 120 6.12 -9.61 9.41
N CYS A 121 6.59 -10.37 8.43
CA CYS A 121 7.03 -11.75 8.60
C CYS A 121 8.55 -11.92 8.49
N VAL A 122 9.27 -10.96 7.89
CA VAL A 122 10.73 -11.05 7.71
C VAL A 122 11.49 -10.02 8.56
N VAL A 123 11.11 -8.74 8.53
CA VAL A 123 11.83 -7.69 9.27
C VAL A 123 11.41 -7.70 10.76
N ARG A 124 12.39 -7.87 11.69
CA ARG A 124 12.16 -7.95 13.15
C ARG A 124 12.55 -6.68 13.90
N ASP A 125 12.08 -5.51 13.50
CA ASP A 125 12.64 -4.30 14.12
C ASP A 125 12.12 -4.01 15.54
N THR A 126 11.15 -4.76 16.09
CA THR A 126 10.78 -4.63 17.52
C THR A 126 10.08 -5.88 18.06
N GLU A 127 10.05 -6.05 19.38
CA GLU A 127 9.22 -7.04 20.08
C GLU A 127 7.73 -6.96 19.67
N HIS A 128 7.25 -5.78 19.25
CA HIS A 128 5.89 -5.57 18.71
C HIS A 128 5.66 -6.22 17.34
N SER A 129 6.69 -6.37 16.50
CA SER A 129 6.56 -6.99 15.16
C SER A 129 6.25 -8.49 15.20
N ARG A 130 6.62 -9.17 16.30
CA ARG A 130 6.51 -10.64 16.44
C ARG A 130 5.08 -11.17 16.47
N HIS A 131 4.10 -10.31 16.74
CA HIS A 131 2.68 -10.69 16.81
C HIS A 131 1.91 -10.40 15.52
N ILE A 132 2.55 -9.81 14.51
CA ILE A 132 1.83 -9.21 13.36
C ILE A 132 1.78 -10.14 12.15
N CYS A 133 2.74 -11.06 12.00
CA CYS A 133 2.66 -12.07 10.93
C CYS A 133 1.59 -13.12 11.23
N SER A 134 0.40 -12.97 10.65
CA SER A 134 -0.73 -13.89 10.83
C SER A 134 -0.43 -15.33 10.42
N PHE A 135 0.53 -15.53 9.54
CA PHE A 135 0.90 -16.85 9.03
C PHE A 135 1.78 -17.65 10.01
N ASN A 136 2.22 -17.05 11.13
CA ASN A 136 2.94 -17.73 12.21
C ASN A 136 2.04 -18.43 13.22
N TRP A 137 0.72 -18.20 13.17
CA TRP A 137 -0.23 -18.88 14.05
C TRP A 137 -0.56 -20.26 13.43
N PHE A 138 -0.62 -21.32 14.25
CA PHE A 138 -0.87 -22.76 13.94
C PHE A 138 0.40 -23.66 13.93
N LYS A 139 0.52 -24.71 14.76
CA LYS A 139 -0.45 -25.70 15.29
C LYS A 139 -0.47 -25.83 16.84
N ASN A 140 -1.61 -26.24 17.40
CA ASN A 140 -1.83 -26.73 18.77
C ASN A 140 -1.62 -25.76 19.96
N GLY A 141 -1.77 -24.45 19.76
CA GLY A 141 -1.73 -23.49 20.88
C GLY A 141 -0.35 -23.31 21.54
N THR A 142 0.69 -23.97 21.02
CA THR A 142 2.07 -23.76 21.42
C THR A 142 2.79 -22.97 20.34
N SER A 143 2.68 -21.63 20.37
CA SER A 143 3.63 -20.80 19.64
C SER A 143 4.98 -20.93 20.35
N THR A 144 5.88 -21.76 19.83
CA THR A 144 7.28 -21.66 20.24
C THR A 144 7.83 -20.40 19.58
N HIS A 145 7.84 -19.30 20.32
CA HIS A 145 8.43 -18.01 19.93
C HIS A 145 9.88 -18.13 19.38
N ALA A 146 10.54 -19.27 19.62
CA ALA A 146 11.91 -19.57 19.22
C ALA A 146 12.12 -19.74 17.70
N ASP A 147 11.11 -20.11 16.88
CA ASP A 147 11.31 -20.35 15.43
C ASP A 147 10.79 -19.20 14.53
N GLN A 148 10.54 -18.03 15.11
CA GLN A 148 10.02 -16.86 14.37
C GLN A 148 11.10 -16.09 13.57
N SER A 149 12.32 -16.63 13.41
CA SER A 149 13.41 -15.92 12.71
C SER A 149 13.39 -16.16 11.21
N ARG A 150 12.60 -17.12 10.72
CA ARG A 150 12.75 -17.66 9.38
C ARG A 150 11.40 -18.12 8.84
N PHE A 151 10.64 -17.18 8.28
CA PHE A 151 9.34 -17.48 7.67
C PHE A 151 9.44 -17.47 6.15
N PRO A 152 9.57 -18.63 5.48
CA PRO A 152 9.61 -18.70 4.02
C PRO A 152 8.23 -18.41 3.44
N LEU A 153 8.18 -17.80 2.25
CA LEU A 153 6.93 -17.46 1.60
C LEU A 153 6.06 -18.69 1.31
N SER A 154 6.67 -19.85 1.10
CA SER A 154 5.96 -21.11 0.90
C SER A 154 5.04 -21.53 2.05
N ARG A 155 5.25 -21.04 3.28
CA ARG A 155 4.33 -21.30 4.40
C ARG A 155 3.00 -20.57 4.27
N VAL A 156 2.94 -19.47 3.51
CA VAL A 156 1.68 -18.76 3.24
C VAL A 156 0.70 -19.69 2.52
N ARG A 157 1.16 -20.46 1.52
CA ARG A 157 0.31 -21.41 0.82
C ARG A 157 -0.28 -22.45 1.76
N ALA A 158 0.56 -23.06 2.61
CA ALA A 158 0.11 -24.04 3.60
C ALA A 158 -0.93 -23.46 4.56
N TRP A 159 -0.79 -22.18 4.94
CA TRP A 159 -1.76 -21.51 5.80
C TRP A 159 -3.16 -21.43 5.16
N PHE A 160 -3.25 -21.12 3.86
CA PHE A 160 -4.53 -21.17 3.14
C PHE A 160 -5.05 -22.59 2.93
N GLU A 161 -4.16 -23.54 2.65
CA GLU A 161 -4.53 -24.96 2.48
C GLU A 161 -5.06 -25.59 3.78
N ASP A 162 -4.64 -25.10 4.94
CA ASP A 162 -5.17 -25.46 6.25
C ASP A 162 -6.57 -24.86 6.53
N GLY A 163 -7.15 -24.13 5.57
CA GLY A 163 -8.51 -23.60 5.62
C GLY A 163 -8.64 -22.19 6.20
N ASN A 164 -7.53 -21.51 6.48
CA ASN A 164 -7.56 -20.11 6.91
C ASN A 164 -7.84 -19.19 5.70
N GLY A 165 -8.72 -18.20 5.89
CA GLY A 165 -9.10 -17.26 4.84
C GLY A 165 -8.34 -15.95 4.95
N ILE A 166 -8.22 -15.17 3.87
CA ILE A 166 -7.51 -13.87 3.87
C ILE A 166 -8.02 -12.89 4.93
N MET A 167 -9.27 -13.04 5.38
CA MET A 167 -9.88 -12.24 6.44
C MET A 167 -9.38 -12.59 7.85
N ASP A 168 -8.83 -13.79 8.04
CA ASP A 168 -8.16 -14.21 9.28
C ASP A 168 -6.73 -13.64 9.36
N ALA A 169 -6.24 -13.05 8.26
CA ALA A 169 -4.96 -12.38 8.22
C ALA A 169 -5.06 -10.94 8.73
N ASN A 170 -3.93 -10.42 9.16
CA ASN A 170 -3.76 -9.04 9.55
C ASN A 170 -4.11 -8.11 8.38
N THR A 171 -4.61 -6.90 8.64
CA THR A 171 -5.07 -5.93 7.62
C THR A 171 -4.01 -5.58 6.56
N HIS A 172 -2.73 -5.77 6.87
CA HIS A 172 -1.64 -5.67 5.89
C HIS A 172 -1.75 -6.67 4.72
N PHE A 173 -2.52 -7.74 4.88
CA PHE A 173 -2.70 -8.82 3.90
C PHE A 173 -4.10 -8.86 3.30
N THR A 174 -5.11 -8.22 3.90
CA THR A 174 -6.48 -8.21 3.37
C THR A 174 -6.56 -7.54 2.00
N THR A 175 -7.65 -7.75 1.24
CA THR A 175 -7.82 -7.14 -0.09
C THR A 175 -7.88 -5.61 0.02
N GLN A 176 -7.44 -4.90 -1.01
CA GLN A 176 -7.58 -3.44 -1.05
C GLN A 176 -9.05 -3.06 -1.15
N ALA A 177 -9.87 -3.87 -1.84
CA ALA A 177 -11.32 -3.72 -1.96
C ALA A 177 -12.05 -3.69 -0.60
N SER A 178 -11.53 -4.37 0.43
CA SER A 178 -12.13 -4.40 1.76
C SER A 178 -11.92 -3.11 2.56
N HIS A 179 -11.07 -2.19 2.09
CA HIS A 179 -10.79 -0.93 2.79
C HIS A 179 -11.80 0.13 2.40
N CYS A 180 -12.17 1.01 3.32
CA CYS A 180 -13.06 2.16 3.08
C CYS A 180 -14.35 1.80 2.30
N GLU A 181 -14.81 0.55 2.45
CA GLU A 181 -15.95 -0.04 1.75
C GLU A 181 -15.88 0.09 0.22
N LEU A 182 -14.68 -0.02 -0.36
CA LEU A 182 -14.42 0.27 -1.77
C LEU A 182 -15.26 -0.58 -2.73
N THR A 183 -15.60 -1.83 -2.40
CA THR A 183 -16.52 -2.66 -3.19
C THR A 183 -17.85 -1.97 -3.49
N ARG A 184 -18.36 -1.12 -2.57
CA ARG A 184 -19.61 -0.35 -2.77
C ARG A 184 -19.40 1.15 -2.99
N ARG A 185 -18.25 1.70 -2.58
CA ARG A 185 -17.97 3.15 -2.62
C ARG A 185 -16.93 3.61 -3.64
N LEU A 186 -16.35 2.73 -4.45
CA LEU A 186 -15.30 3.13 -5.42
C LEU A 186 -15.70 4.35 -6.27
N LYS A 187 -16.97 4.43 -6.68
CA LYS A 187 -17.53 5.55 -7.48
C LYS A 187 -17.52 6.91 -6.78
N GLU A 188 -17.33 6.93 -5.46
CA GLU A 188 -17.28 8.14 -4.65
C GLU A 188 -15.87 8.76 -4.67
N TYR A 189 -14.85 8.06 -5.17
CA TYR A 189 -13.50 8.60 -5.34
C TYR A 189 -13.35 9.21 -6.73
N ASN A 190 -12.74 10.40 -6.81
CA ASN A 190 -12.57 11.13 -8.07
C ASN A 190 -11.11 11.29 -8.51
N ILE A 191 -10.16 10.82 -7.71
CA ILE A 191 -8.75 10.70 -8.08
C ILE A 191 -8.31 9.29 -7.67
N ILE A 192 -8.03 8.43 -8.65
CA ILE A 192 -7.61 7.04 -8.41
C ILE A 192 -6.23 6.85 -9.05
N GLY A 193 -5.22 6.56 -8.24
CA GLY A 193 -3.85 6.35 -8.69
C GLY A 193 -3.41 4.89 -8.56
N LEU A 194 -2.75 4.36 -9.59
CA LEU A 194 -1.94 3.15 -9.48
C LEU A 194 -0.54 3.50 -8.97
N MET A 195 -0.23 3.05 -7.77
CA MET A 195 1.09 3.16 -7.18
C MET A 195 2.04 2.16 -7.85
N THR A 196 3.05 2.70 -8.54
CA THR A 196 4.20 1.93 -9.02
C THR A 196 5.47 2.55 -8.46
N LYS A 197 6.54 1.77 -8.24
CA LYS A 197 7.82 2.34 -7.79
C LYS A 197 8.35 3.42 -8.74
N ALA A 198 8.15 3.24 -10.05
CA ALA A 198 8.63 4.18 -11.06
C ALA A 198 7.89 5.52 -11.07
N SER A 199 6.58 5.52 -10.81
CA SER A 199 5.75 6.71 -11.00
C SER A 199 5.26 7.36 -9.72
N PHE A 200 5.27 6.63 -8.58
CA PHE A 200 4.62 7.06 -7.35
C PHE A 200 4.99 8.48 -6.92
N SER A 201 6.28 8.82 -6.82
CA SER A 201 6.70 10.15 -6.37
C SER A 201 6.25 11.28 -7.30
N ARG A 202 6.33 11.06 -8.61
CA ARG A 202 5.88 12.03 -9.62
C ARG A 202 4.37 12.23 -9.52
N ASP A 203 3.64 11.13 -9.48
CA ASP A 203 2.19 11.11 -9.51
C ASP A 203 1.60 11.66 -8.19
N ALA A 204 2.21 11.35 -7.04
CA ALA A 204 1.87 11.93 -5.74
C ALA A 204 2.11 13.45 -5.68
N SER A 205 3.25 13.91 -6.22
CA SER A 205 3.53 15.35 -6.35
C SER A 205 2.48 16.05 -7.21
N CYS A 206 2.13 15.46 -8.36
CA CYS A 206 1.09 15.97 -9.27
C CYS A 206 -0.29 16.04 -8.59
N ILE A 207 -0.65 15.04 -7.79
CA ILE A 207 -1.90 15.07 -7.00
C ILE A 207 -1.88 16.24 -6.01
N LEU A 208 -0.78 16.45 -5.28
CA LEU A 208 -0.68 17.57 -4.33
C LEU A 208 -0.82 18.93 -5.03
N GLU A 209 -0.23 19.12 -6.20
CA GLU A 209 -0.44 20.31 -7.02
C GLU A 209 -1.91 20.47 -7.41
N ARG A 210 -2.55 19.39 -7.88
CA ARG A 210 -3.94 19.39 -8.33
C ARG A 210 -4.93 19.72 -7.22
N VAL A 211 -4.65 19.32 -5.98
CA VAL A 211 -5.51 19.59 -4.83
C VAL A 211 -5.11 20.86 -4.07
N HIS A 212 -4.25 21.69 -4.67
CA HIS A 212 -3.74 22.94 -4.08
C HIS A 212 -3.03 22.75 -2.73
N GLN A 213 -2.35 21.61 -2.57
CA GLN A 213 -1.61 21.20 -1.37
C GLN A 213 -0.10 21.00 -1.66
N SER A 214 0.43 21.60 -2.73
CA SER A 214 1.83 21.43 -3.14
C SER A 214 2.85 21.89 -2.09
N VAL A 215 2.49 22.87 -1.25
CA VAL A 215 3.36 23.37 -0.17
C VAL A 215 3.77 22.27 0.83
N TRP A 216 2.97 21.22 0.98
CA TRP A 216 3.28 20.13 1.91
C TRP A 216 4.27 19.11 1.34
N ASN A 217 4.60 19.21 0.05
CA ASN A 217 5.57 18.36 -0.62
C ASN A 217 7.02 18.82 -0.36
N GLU A 218 7.39 19.15 0.88
CA GLU A 218 8.74 19.62 1.23
C GLU A 218 9.36 18.73 2.30
N GLN A 219 10.67 18.44 2.24
CA GLN A 219 11.35 17.57 3.23
C GLN A 219 11.57 18.22 4.61
N GLY A 220 11.19 19.50 4.80
CA GLY A 220 11.33 20.18 6.10
C GLY A 220 12.73 20.70 6.43
N GLY A 221 13.63 20.75 5.43
CA GLY A 221 14.99 21.30 5.54
C GLY A 221 15.16 22.62 4.78
N THR A 222 16.33 23.26 4.93
CA THR A 222 16.66 24.55 4.29
C THR A 222 16.67 24.53 2.76
N ASP A 223 16.83 23.35 2.17
CA ASP A 223 17.08 23.19 0.74
C ASP A 223 15.81 23.21 -0.12
N GLY A 224 14.62 23.26 0.49
CA GLY A 224 13.33 23.25 -0.24
C GLY A 224 13.13 22.01 -1.12
N LYS A 225 13.80 20.90 -0.80
CA LYS A 225 13.73 19.65 -1.58
C LYS A 225 12.35 19.02 -1.47
N PRO A 226 11.82 18.46 -2.57
CA PRO A 226 10.51 17.84 -2.55
C PRO A 226 10.50 16.60 -1.66
N PHE A 227 9.43 16.40 -0.89
CA PHE A 227 9.25 15.20 -0.07
C PHE A 227 9.20 13.94 -0.94
N PHE A 228 8.35 13.98 -1.98
CA PHE A 228 8.31 12.94 -3.00
C PHE A 228 9.41 13.18 -4.04
N THR A 229 10.58 12.56 -3.85
CA THR A 229 11.70 12.65 -4.78
C THR A 229 11.50 11.72 -5.97
N LYS A 230 11.76 12.22 -7.18
CA LYS A 230 11.74 11.37 -8.38
C LYS A 230 12.86 10.33 -8.27
N PRO A 231 12.59 9.06 -8.60
CA PRO A 231 13.66 8.07 -8.72
C PRO A 231 14.68 8.51 -9.77
N ALA A 232 15.95 8.22 -9.54
CA ALA A 232 17.03 8.58 -10.47
C ALA A 232 16.85 7.89 -11.83
N ASN A 233 16.37 6.64 -11.84
CA ASN A 233 16.08 5.89 -13.05
C ASN A 233 14.78 5.06 -12.90
N PRO A 234 13.60 5.64 -13.22
CA PRO A 234 12.31 4.99 -13.01
C PRO A 234 12.17 3.63 -13.72
N THR A 235 12.73 3.50 -14.93
CA THR A 235 12.65 2.26 -15.72
C THR A 235 13.47 1.14 -15.09
N MET A 236 14.67 1.47 -14.59
CA MET A 236 15.52 0.52 -13.88
C MET A 236 14.85 0.06 -12.58
N ASP A 237 14.26 0.99 -11.82
CA ASP A 237 13.56 0.65 -10.57
C ASP A 237 12.36 -0.27 -10.80
N ALA A 238 11.57 -0.02 -11.84
CA ALA A 238 10.46 -0.90 -12.23
C ALA A 238 10.96 -2.30 -12.62
N ARG A 239 11.99 -2.38 -13.47
CA ARG A 239 12.59 -3.65 -13.89
C ARG A 239 13.10 -4.44 -12.69
N ARG A 240 13.86 -3.79 -11.81
CA ARG A 240 14.41 -4.41 -10.61
C ARG A 240 13.31 -4.89 -9.66
N ASN A 241 12.26 -4.11 -9.47
CA ASN A 241 11.11 -4.54 -8.68
C ASN A 241 10.49 -5.82 -9.26
N ALA A 242 10.33 -5.88 -10.58
CA ALA A 242 9.83 -7.08 -11.25
C ALA A 242 10.76 -8.28 -11.06
N GLU A 243 12.09 -8.11 -11.14
CA GLU A 243 13.04 -9.20 -10.88
C GLU A 243 12.95 -9.72 -9.44
N VAL A 244 12.83 -8.83 -8.45
CA VAL A 244 12.62 -9.23 -7.05
C VAL A 244 11.34 -10.05 -6.88
N LEU A 245 10.24 -9.61 -7.48
CA LEU A 245 8.97 -10.34 -7.44
C LEU A 245 9.11 -11.73 -8.05
N LYS A 246 9.80 -11.87 -9.19
CA LYS A 246 10.03 -13.17 -9.82
C LYS A 246 10.78 -14.12 -8.91
N LYS A 247 11.76 -13.65 -8.13
CA LYS A 247 12.51 -14.49 -7.20
C LYS A 247 11.65 -14.99 -6.04
N PHE A 248 10.79 -14.15 -5.48
CA PHE A 248 9.93 -14.56 -4.36
C PHE A 248 8.81 -15.52 -4.78
N TYR A 249 8.19 -15.29 -5.94
CA TYR A 249 7.04 -16.06 -6.38
C TYR A 249 7.43 -17.19 -7.33
N THR A 250 6.95 -18.41 -7.08
CA THR A 250 6.77 -19.36 -8.18
C THR A 250 5.60 -18.90 -9.05
N ARG A 251 5.57 -19.27 -10.33
CA ARG A 251 4.42 -18.96 -11.19
C ARG A 251 3.10 -19.49 -10.63
N GLU A 252 3.10 -20.73 -10.15
CA GLU A 252 1.91 -21.36 -9.58
C GLU A 252 1.43 -20.60 -8.34
N PHE A 253 2.35 -20.22 -7.45
CA PHE A 253 1.98 -19.46 -6.25
C PHE A 253 1.50 -18.06 -6.57
N ALA A 254 2.09 -17.36 -7.55
CA ALA A 254 1.59 -16.07 -8.01
C ALA A 254 0.16 -16.19 -8.56
N GLU A 255 -0.12 -17.22 -9.37
CA GLU A 255 -1.45 -17.46 -9.92
C GLU A 255 -2.48 -17.81 -8.83
N PHE A 256 -2.07 -18.58 -7.83
CA PHE A 256 -2.87 -18.85 -6.63
C PHE A 256 -3.20 -17.57 -5.85
N MET A 257 -2.19 -16.73 -5.57
CA MET A 257 -2.42 -15.46 -4.86
C MET A 257 -3.25 -14.47 -5.69
N MET A 258 -3.13 -14.47 -7.02
CA MET A 258 -4.00 -13.68 -7.89
C MET A 258 -5.48 -14.10 -7.78
N ASP A 259 -5.77 -15.37 -7.54
CA ASP A 259 -7.14 -15.84 -7.30
C ASP A 259 -7.69 -15.32 -5.97
N ILE A 260 -6.86 -15.34 -4.92
CA ILE A 260 -7.21 -14.74 -3.62
C ILE A 260 -7.50 -13.24 -3.77
N PHE A 261 -6.68 -12.52 -4.55
CA PHE A 261 -6.85 -11.07 -4.79
C PHE A 261 -7.69 -10.74 -6.02
N ARG A 262 -8.49 -11.68 -6.52
CA ARG A 262 -9.30 -11.51 -7.74
C ARG A 262 -10.19 -10.26 -7.67
N GLU A 263 -10.80 -10.02 -6.51
CA GLU A 263 -11.66 -8.84 -6.30
C GLU A 263 -10.91 -7.53 -6.57
N ASP A 264 -9.66 -7.39 -6.12
CA ASP A 264 -8.85 -6.19 -6.39
C ASP A 264 -8.58 -6.02 -7.88
N TYR A 265 -8.17 -7.10 -8.57
CA TYR A 265 -7.90 -7.04 -10.01
C TYR A 265 -9.14 -6.64 -10.81
N GLU A 266 -10.31 -7.17 -10.44
CA GLU A 266 -11.58 -6.89 -11.12
C GLU A 266 -12.11 -5.49 -10.78
N LEU A 267 -12.13 -5.12 -9.50
CA LEU A 267 -12.67 -3.86 -9.00
C LEU A 267 -11.86 -2.67 -9.52
N PHE A 268 -10.53 -2.76 -9.51
CA PHE A 268 -9.66 -1.65 -9.92
C PHE A 268 -9.21 -1.74 -11.39
N ARG A 269 -9.68 -2.74 -12.14
CA ARG A 269 -9.27 -2.99 -13.53
C ARG A 269 -7.75 -3.03 -13.67
N LEU A 270 -7.11 -3.87 -12.87
CA LEU A 270 -5.66 -4.07 -12.92
C LEU A 270 -5.32 -5.15 -13.94
N ARG A 271 -4.20 -4.97 -14.65
CA ARG A 271 -3.67 -5.99 -15.55
C ARG A 271 -2.98 -7.08 -14.73
N LYS A 272 -3.03 -8.32 -15.21
CA LYS A 272 -2.10 -9.36 -14.74
C LYS A 272 -0.67 -8.89 -15.02
N PRO A 273 0.23 -8.88 -14.01
CA PRO A 273 1.61 -8.45 -14.24
C PRO A 273 2.34 -9.43 -15.17
N GLU A 274 3.08 -8.90 -16.15
CA GLU A 274 3.77 -9.74 -17.13
C GLU A 274 4.85 -10.62 -16.49
N TRP A 275 5.48 -10.13 -15.41
CA TRP A 275 6.54 -10.86 -14.70
C TRP A 275 6.08 -12.20 -14.13
N VAL A 276 4.78 -12.39 -13.88
CA VAL A 276 4.22 -13.65 -13.35
C VAL A 276 4.54 -14.84 -14.27
N LYS A 277 4.58 -14.62 -15.59
CA LYS A 277 4.95 -15.67 -16.57
C LYS A 277 6.40 -16.12 -16.43
N HIS A 278 7.25 -15.28 -15.85
CA HIS A 278 8.68 -15.45 -15.70
C HIS A 278 9.10 -15.62 -14.23
N ALA A 279 8.14 -15.87 -13.34
CA ALA A 279 8.39 -16.01 -11.92
C ALA A 279 9.20 -17.30 -11.66
N THR A 280 10.36 -17.16 -11.02
CA THR A 280 11.35 -18.23 -10.82
C THR A 280 11.19 -18.94 -9.49
N GLY A 281 10.76 -18.20 -8.45
CA GLY A 281 10.57 -18.74 -7.11
C GLY A 281 11.86 -19.16 -6.41
N GLU A 282 13.01 -18.63 -6.84
CA GLU A 282 14.33 -18.84 -6.22
C GLU A 282 14.28 -18.69 -4.70
N TRP A 283 13.57 -17.66 -4.22
CA TRP A 283 13.44 -17.30 -2.81
C TRP A 283 12.16 -17.82 -2.17
N PHE A 284 11.35 -18.61 -2.88
CA PHE A 284 10.03 -19.04 -2.39
C PHE A 284 10.12 -19.92 -1.14
N HIS A 285 11.12 -20.81 -1.09
CA HIS A 285 11.40 -21.69 0.04
C HIS A 285 12.52 -21.17 0.95
N GLU A 286 13.18 -20.07 0.55
CA GLU A 286 14.30 -19.55 1.31
C GLU A 286 13.82 -18.95 2.64
N GLN A 287 14.59 -19.28 3.66
CA GLN A 287 14.47 -18.64 4.95
C GLN A 287 15.31 -17.37 4.90
N HIS A 288 14.66 -16.22 4.74
CA HIS A 288 15.38 -14.95 4.80
C HIS A 288 15.81 -14.67 6.24
N GLU A 289 17.12 -14.52 6.43
CA GLU A 289 17.66 -14.14 7.73
C GLU A 289 17.30 -12.70 8.04
N VAL A 290 16.99 -12.48 9.31
CA VAL A 290 16.68 -11.18 9.86
C VAL A 290 17.99 -10.42 10.00
N VAL A 291 18.18 -9.36 9.22
CA VAL A 291 19.24 -8.39 9.50
C VAL A 291 18.84 -7.61 10.76
N SER A 292 19.43 -7.94 11.90
CA SER A 292 19.20 -7.21 13.16
C SER A 292 20.18 -6.04 13.27
N GLY A 293 19.69 -4.81 13.12
CA GLY A 293 20.45 -3.59 13.42
C GLY A 293 19.66 -2.34 13.04
N GLU A 294 19.82 -1.26 13.82
CA GLU A 294 19.18 0.08 13.68
C GLU A 294 19.47 0.81 12.35
N GLN A 295 20.01 0.11 11.35
CA GLN A 295 19.85 0.53 9.98
C GLN A 295 18.49 -0.03 9.55
N GLU A 296 17.51 0.84 9.32
CA GLU A 296 16.51 0.56 8.27
C GLU A 296 17.26 -0.20 7.17
N PRO A 297 16.74 -1.30 6.62
CA PRO A 297 17.31 -1.83 5.41
C PRO A 297 17.17 -0.73 4.36
N LYS A 298 18.15 0.17 4.28
CA LYS A 298 18.61 0.81 3.07
C LYS A 298 19.05 -0.34 2.22
N SER A 299 18.07 -1.02 1.63
CA SER A 299 18.19 -1.82 0.43
C SER A 299 19.39 -2.76 0.39
N ARG A 300 20.12 -3.09 1.46
CA ARG A 300 21.56 -3.37 1.32
C ARG A 300 21.87 -4.76 0.78
N ASP A 301 20.95 -5.70 0.90
CA ASP A 301 21.01 -6.99 0.19
C ASP A 301 20.38 -6.91 -1.21
N LEU A 302 19.54 -5.90 -1.46
CA LEU A 302 19.17 -5.48 -2.81
C LEU A 302 20.28 -4.64 -3.47
N GLU A 303 21.08 -3.85 -2.74
CA GLU A 303 22.20 -3.00 -3.17
C GLU A 303 23.51 -3.78 -3.24
N ALA A 304 23.67 -4.85 -2.46
CA ALA A 304 24.79 -5.78 -2.65
C ALA A 304 24.66 -6.51 -4.00
N LEU A 305 23.43 -6.76 -4.46
CA LEU A 305 23.16 -7.15 -5.85
C LEU A 305 23.38 -6.02 -6.87
N GLU A 306 23.55 -4.76 -6.44
CA GLU A 306 23.95 -3.65 -7.32
C GLU A 306 25.48 -3.57 -7.52
N ALA A 307 26.29 -4.17 -6.63
CA ALA A 307 27.75 -4.05 -6.71
C ALA A 307 28.43 -5.15 -7.54
N GLU A 308 27.75 -6.27 -7.82
CA GLU A 308 28.33 -7.39 -8.58
C GLU A 308 28.02 -7.36 -10.09
N GLU A 309 27.11 -6.52 -10.58
CA GLU A 309 26.75 -6.45 -12.02
C GLU A 309 27.37 -5.24 -12.77
N ASP A 310 28.11 -4.36 -12.09
CA ASP A 310 28.83 -3.22 -12.70
C ASP A 310 30.31 -3.53 -13.02
N GLU A 311 30.75 -4.79 -12.89
CA GLU A 311 32.12 -5.24 -13.21
C GLU A 311 32.24 -6.21 -14.41
N ASP A 312 31.30 -6.23 -15.36
CA ASP A 312 31.45 -6.93 -16.66
C ASP A 312 30.96 -6.10 -17.87
#